data_AF-A0A931LMB5-F1
#
_entry.id   AF-A0A931LMB5-F1
#
_cell.length_a   1.000
_cell.length_b   1.000
_cell.length_c   1.000
_cell.angle_alpha   90.00
_cell.angle_beta   90.00
_cell.angle_gamma   90.00
#
_symmetry.space_group_name_H-M   'P 1'
#
loop_
_entity.id
_entity.type
_entity.pdbx_description
1 polymer ?
#
loop_
_entity_poly.entity_id
_entity_poly.type
_entity_poly.pdbx_seq_one_letter_code
_entity_poly.pdbx_strand_id
1 'polypeptide(L)'
;MHVLGISCHYHDAAAALPHDGVLVAAAQEERFSRKKQDAAFPAQAIDFCLAQAGIGPGDVDYAVFYEKPFVKAERLMTSVLAGFPRSQRLFREGIGHLLKEKIWIKEYIRKHLGIDTRRILFCEHHVAHAASSFFCSPFEEAAVLTVDGVGEWTSATCGSASADWDTGGRTGST
;
A
#
# COMPACT_ATOMS: atom_id res chain seq x y z
N MET A 1 -8.33 13.73 10.62
CA MET A 1 -7.88 13.45 9.23
C MET A 1 -8.01 11.96 8.93
N HIS A 2 -8.79 11.61 7.91
CA HIS A 2 -9.00 10.24 7.42
C HIS A 2 -8.06 9.94 6.25
N VAL A 3 -7.13 9.01 6.44
CA VAL A 3 -6.20 8.58 5.39
C VAL A 3 -6.45 7.12 5.08
N LEU A 4 -6.79 6.82 3.84
CA LEU A 4 -7.04 5.45 3.39
C LEU A 4 -5.78 4.86 2.73
N GLY A 5 -5.15 3.90 3.38
CA GLY A 5 -4.08 3.08 2.81
C GLY A 5 -4.67 1.94 1.97
N ILE A 6 -4.12 1.74 0.77
CA ILE A 6 -4.60 0.73 -0.19
C ILE A 6 -3.42 -0.12 -0.68
N SER A 7 -3.58 -1.44 -0.62
CA SER A 7 -2.71 -2.43 -1.26
C SER A 7 -3.50 -3.31 -2.21
N CYS A 8 -3.00 -3.53 -3.44
CA CYS A 8 -3.58 -4.44 -4.43
C CYS A 8 -2.66 -4.65 -5.65
N HIS A 9 -3.16 -5.45 -6.61
CA HIS A 9 -2.53 -5.76 -7.90
C HIS A 9 -1.14 -6.37 -7.73
N TYR A 10 -1.03 -7.37 -6.85
CA TYR A 10 0.06 -8.34 -6.84
C TYR A 10 -0.37 -9.59 -6.06
N HIS A 11 -0.61 -9.42 -4.76
CA HIS A 11 -1.24 -10.36 -3.83
C HIS A 11 -1.71 -9.58 -2.59
N ASP A 12 -2.50 -10.23 -1.73
CA ASP A 12 -2.93 -9.73 -0.42
C ASP A 12 -3.53 -8.31 -0.46
N ALA A 13 -4.50 -8.12 -1.37
CA ALA A 13 -5.20 -6.86 -1.46
C ALA A 13 -5.89 -6.51 -0.14
N ALA A 14 -5.76 -5.26 0.29
CA ALA A 14 -6.18 -4.81 1.60
C ALA A 14 -6.42 -3.30 1.64
N ALA A 15 -7.18 -2.88 2.65
CA ALA A 15 -7.40 -1.48 2.98
C ALA A 15 -7.18 -1.25 4.48
N ALA A 16 -6.65 -0.09 4.84
CA ALA A 16 -6.51 0.37 6.21
C ALA A 16 -6.88 1.85 6.32
N LEU A 17 -7.66 2.21 7.33
CA LEU A 17 -8.16 3.56 7.54
C LEU A 17 -7.79 4.04 8.95
N PRO A 18 -6.63 4.69 9.12
CA PRO A 18 -6.37 5.54 10.26
C PRO A 18 -7.18 6.85 10.24
N HIS A 19 -7.52 7.33 11.43
CA HIS A 19 -8.06 8.64 11.71
C HIS A 19 -7.19 9.32 12.78
N ASP A 20 -6.54 10.43 12.43
CA ASP A 20 -5.67 11.19 13.33
C ASP A 20 -4.64 10.32 14.08
N GLY A 21 -3.97 9.44 13.33
CA GLY A 21 -2.95 8.52 13.85
C GLY A 21 -3.49 7.25 14.49
N VAL A 22 -4.80 7.16 14.75
CA VAL A 22 -5.43 5.98 15.36
C VAL A 22 -6.03 5.10 14.28
N LEU A 23 -5.68 3.80 14.27
CA LEU A 23 -6.26 2.85 13.32
C LEU A 23 -7.75 2.61 13.65
N VAL A 24 -8.65 2.99 12.74
CA VAL A 24 -10.10 2.77 12.90
C VAL A 24 -10.50 1.39 12.39
N ALA A 25 -10.00 1.02 11.20
CA ALA A 25 -10.30 -0.25 10.57
C ALA A 25 -9.17 -0.69 9.64
N ALA A 26 -8.97 -2.00 9.52
CA ALA A 26 -8.16 -2.60 8.48
C ALA A 26 -8.72 -3.96 8.11
N ALA A 27 -8.73 -4.30 6.82
CA ALA A 27 -9.20 -5.58 6.35
C ALA A 27 -8.51 -6.02 5.06
N GLN A 28 -8.38 -7.33 4.89
CA GLN A 28 -7.92 -7.95 3.65
C GLN A 28 -9.12 -8.35 2.79
N GLU A 29 -9.02 -8.11 1.47
CA GLU A 29 -10.07 -8.39 0.50
C GLU A 29 -10.45 -9.89 0.47
N GLU A 30 -9.47 -10.78 0.67
CA GLU A 30 -9.69 -12.24 0.68
C GLU A 30 -10.72 -12.70 1.73
N ARG A 31 -10.92 -11.92 2.80
CA ARG A 31 -11.92 -12.22 3.84
C ARG A 31 -13.34 -12.10 3.28
N PHE A 32 -13.55 -11.16 2.37
CA PHE A 32 -14.84 -10.89 1.71
C PHE A 32 -14.98 -11.67 0.41
N SER A 33 -13.98 -11.62 -0.46
CA SER A 33 -14.02 -12.27 -1.78
C SER A 33 -13.95 -13.80 -1.71
N ARG A 34 -13.48 -14.34 -0.57
CA ARG A 34 -13.24 -15.77 -0.33
C ARG A 34 -12.22 -16.39 -1.29
N LYS A 35 -11.47 -15.57 -2.03
CA LYS A 35 -10.35 -15.96 -2.87
C LYS A 35 -9.07 -15.73 -2.08
N LYS A 36 -8.39 -16.82 -1.74
CA LYS A 36 -7.13 -16.74 -0.99
C LYS A 36 -6.10 -15.92 -1.77
N GLN A 37 -5.43 -14.98 -1.09
CA GLN A 37 -4.44 -14.06 -1.63
C GLN A 37 -4.98 -13.22 -2.79
N ASP A 38 -6.24 -12.77 -2.68
CA ASP A 38 -6.87 -11.97 -3.72
C ASP A 38 -6.00 -10.76 -4.07
N ALA A 39 -5.66 -10.62 -5.34
CA ALA A 39 -4.85 -9.54 -5.88
C ALA A 39 -5.70 -8.43 -6.53
N ALA A 40 -7.03 -8.61 -6.57
CA ALA A 40 -7.94 -7.65 -7.17
C ALA A 40 -7.94 -6.31 -6.41
N PHE A 41 -8.60 -5.30 -6.99
CA PHE A 41 -8.84 -4.05 -6.29
C PHE A 41 -9.69 -4.29 -5.02
N PRO A 42 -9.33 -3.75 -3.85
CA PRO A 42 -9.89 -4.17 -2.57
C PRO A 42 -11.18 -3.38 -2.25
N ALA A 43 -12.17 -3.47 -3.15
CA ALA A 43 -13.42 -2.70 -3.04
C ALA A 43 -14.16 -3.00 -1.73
N GLN A 44 -14.30 -4.28 -1.37
CA GLN A 44 -15.07 -4.67 -0.19
C GLN A 44 -14.33 -4.30 1.10
N ALA A 45 -13.01 -4.42 1.12
CA ALA A 45 -12.22 -3.98 2.27
C ALA A 45 -12.27 -2.46 2.47
N ILE A 46 -12.27 -1.67 1.38
CA ILE A 46 -12.46 -0.22 1.44
C ILE A 46 -13.84 0.10 2.02
N ASP A 47 -14.90 -0.49 1.46
CA ASP A 47 -16.28 -0.23 1.89
C ASP A 47 -16.49 -0.61 3.36
N PHE A 48 -15.90 -1.72 3.80
CA PHE A 48 -15.87 -2.12 5.21
C PHE A 48 -15.20 -1.06 6.10
N CYS A 49 -14.03 -0.55 5.71
CA CYS A 49 -13.32 0.45 6.51
C CYS A 49 -14.11 1.77 6.63
N LEU A 50 -14.74 2.22 5.54
CA LEU A 50 -15.59 3.41 5.55
C LEU A 50 -16.82 3.21 6.43
N ALA A 51 -17.47 2.04 6.33
CA ALA A 51 -18.62 1.70 7.16
C ALA A 51 -18.26 1.64 8.66
N GLN A 52 -17.11 1.06 9.00
CA GLN A 52 -16.63 0.98 10.39
C GLN A 52 -16.31 2.35 10.98
N ALA A 53 -15.86 3.30 10.15
CA ALA A 53 -15.64 4.69 10.53
C ALA A 53 -16.93 5.54 10.52
N GLY A 54 -18.02 5.04 9.94
CA GLY A 54 -19.28 5.79 9.81
C GLY A 54 -19.18 6.98 8.84
N ILE A 55 -18.26 6.93 7.87
CA ILE A 55 -18.01 8.01 6.92
C ILE A 55 -18.33 7.58 5.48
N GLY A 56 -18.59 8.56 4.62
CA GLY A 56 -18.71 8.35 3.18
C GLY A 56 -17.36 8.42 2.45
N PRO A 57 -17.31 8.00 1.17
CA PRO A 57 -16.09 8.10 0.37
C PRO A 57 -15.53 9.53 0.20
N GLY A 58 -16.41 10.53 0.20
CA GLY A 58 -16.03 11.95 0.07
C GLY A 58 -15.35 12.55 1.31
N ASP A 59 -15.47 11.88 2.46
CA ASP A 59 -14.87 12.29 3.73
C ASP A 59 -13.41 11.81 3.87
N VAL A 60 -12.92 11.03 2.90
CA VAL A 60 -11.51 10.63 2.83
C VAL A 60 -10.66 11.83 2.40
N ASP A 61 -9.76 12.26 3.27
CA ASP A 61 -8.85 13.37 3.00
C ASP A 61 -7.79 12.97 1.97
N TYR A 62 -7.19 11.79 2.14
CA TYR A 62 -6.18 11.24 1.26
C TYR A 62 -6.33 9.74 1.09
N ALA A 63 -6.09 9.26 -0.13
CA ALA A 63 -5.88 7.84 -0.42
C ALA A 63 -4.41 7.61 -0.77
N VAL A 64 -3.76 6.64 -0.14
CA VAL A 64 -2.33 6.37 -0.29
C VAL A 64 -2.13 4.95 -0.82
N PHE A 65 -1.41 4.83 -1.93
CA PHE A 65 -1.00 3.54 -2.47
C PHE A 65 0.46 3.23 -2.10
N TYR A 66 0.70 1.98 -1.67
CA TYR A 66 1.93 1.55 -1.00
C TYR A 66 3.20 1.51 -1.85
N GLU A 67 3.12 1.77 -3.16
CA GLU A 67 4.25 1.60 -4.08
C GLU A 67 4.21 2.68 -5.17
N LYS A 68 5.38 3.09 -5.68
CA LYS A 68 5.50 3.96 -6.86
C LYS A 68 5.50 3.16 -8.16
N PRO A 69 4.41 3.13 -8.96
CA PRO A 69 4.30 2.21 -10.10
C PRO A 69 5.37 2.42 -11.18
N PHE A 70 5.74 3.69 -11.44
CA PHE A 70 6.72 4.03 -12.48
C PHE A 70 8.14 3.62 -12.12
N VAL A 71 8.53 3.70 -10.84
CA VAL A 71 9.87 3.28 -10.39
C VAL A 71 10.00 1.76 -10.51
N LYS A 72 8.96 1.02 -10.14
CA LYS A 72 8.93 -0.44 -10.35
C LYS A 72 8.94 -0.81 -11.83
N ALA A 73 8.21 -0.06 -12.67
CA ALA A 73 8.20 -0.22 -14.11
C ALA A 73 9.60 -0.10 -14.70
N GLU A 74 10.31 0.97 -14.34
CA GLU A 74 11.69 1.23 -14.74
C GLU A 74 12.60 0.06 -14.36
N ARG A 75 12.56 -0.41 -13.10
CA ARG A 75 13.34 -1.59 -12.69
C ARG A 75 13.07 -2.79 -13.57
N LEU A 76 11.80 -3.14 -13.77
CA LEU A 76 11.42 -4.32 -14.56
C LEU A 76 11.98 -4.22 -15.98
N MET A 77 11.85 -3.06 -16.62
CA MET A 77 12.37 -2.82 -17.96
C MET A 77 13.89 -2.93 -18.02
N THR A 78 14.60 -2.28 -17.11
CA THR A 78 16.07 -2.33 -17.02
C THR A 78 16.57 -3.75 -16.80
N SER A 79 15.91 -4.51 -15.91
CA SER A 79 16.27 -5.90 -15.61
C SER A 79 16.03 -6.83 -16.80
N VAL A 80 14.92 -6.62 -17.53
CA VAL A 80 14.64 -7.36 -18.77
C VAL A 80 15.72 -7.08 -19.81
N LEU A 81 16.03 -5.81 -20.07
CA LEU A 81 16.99 -5.43 -21.10
C LEU A 81 18.39 -5.98 -20.79
N ALA A 82 18.83 -5.87 -19.54
CA ALA A 82 20.13 -6.40 -19.11
C ALA A 82 20.24 -7.93 -19.23
N GLY A 83 19.13 -8.65 -19.03
CA GLY A 83 19.09 -10.12 -19.11
C GLY A 83 18.72 -10.69 -20.48
N PHE A 84 18.50 -9.85 -21.49
CA PHE A 84 18.04 -10.30 -22.81
C PHE A 84 19.13 -11.12 -23.53
N PRO A 85 18.80 -12.25 -24.20
CA PRO A 85 17.46 -12.81 -24.46
C PRO A 85 16.90 -13.74 -23.39
N ARG A 86 17.67 -14.07 -22.35
CA ARG A 86 17.25 -15.05 -21.32
C ARG A 86 16.06 -14.57 -20.49
N SER A 87 15.89 -13.26 -20.35
CA SER A 87 14.80 -12.58 -19.64
C SER A 87 13.47 -12.49 -20.44
N GLN A 88 13.38 -13.01 -21.67
CA GLN A 88 12.18 -12.87 -22.52
C GLN A 88 10.88 -13.35 -21.84
N ARG A 89 10.97 -14.39 -21.00
CA ARG A 89 9.82 -14.91 -20.25
C ARG A 89 9.35 -13.92 -19.19
N LEU A 90 10.29 -13.36 -18.43
CA LEU A 90 10.02 -12.34 -17.41
C LEU A 90 9.37 -11.10 -18.05
N PHE A 91 9.83 -10.70 -19.24
CA PHE A 91 9.22 -9.61 -19.98
C PHE A 91 7.76 -9.90 -20.32
N ARG A 92 7.47 -11.08 -20.90
CA ARG A 92 6.11 -11.47 -21.30
C ARG A 92 5.16 -11.52 -20.11
N GLU A 93 5.62 -12.03 -18.97
CA GLU A 93 4.83 -12.13 -17.74
C GLU A 93 4.68 -10.75 -17.06
N GLY A 94 5.75 -9.97 -16.97
CA GLY A 94 5.78 -8.68 -16.26
C GLY A 94 5.06 -7.54 -16.98
N ILE A 95 5.15 -7.47 -18.31
CA ILE A 95 4.58 -6.34 -19.06
C ILE A 95 3.06 -6.32 -19.04
N GLY A 96 2.42 -7.50 -19.00
CA GLY A 96 0.96 -7.59 -18.92
C GLY A 96 0.42 -7.01 -17.62
N HIS A 97 1.08 -7.30 -16.50
CA HIS A 97 0.69 -6.79 -15.19
C HIS A 97 0.98 -5.29 -15.04
N LEU A 98 2.13 -4.84 -15.55
CA LEU A 98 2.52 -3.44 -15.55
C LEU A 98 1.52 -2.56 -16.34
N LEU A 99 1.18 -2.97 -17.57
CA LEU A 99 0.35 -2.16 -18.47
C LEU A 99 -1.14 -2.14 -18.11
N LYS A 100 -1.65 -3.21 -17.49
CA LYS A 100 -3.10 -3.36 -17.27
C LYS A 100 -3.58 -2.85 -15.92
N GLU A 101 -2.79 -2.99 -14.86
CA GLU A 101 -3.33 -2.87 -13.49
C GLU A 101 -2.67 -1.74 -12.72
N LYS A 102 -1.35 -1.79 -12.53
CA LYS A 102 -0.66 -0.85 -11.62
C LYS A 102 -0.61 0.60 -12.11
N ILE A 103 -0.50 0.85 -13.41
CA ILE A 103 -0.47 2.22 -13.95
C ILE A 103 -1.82 2.92 -13.76
N TRP A 104 -2.92 2.16 -13.77
CA TRP A 104 -4.28 2.68 -13.71
C TRP A 104 -4.83 2.76 -12.29
N ILE A 105 -4.03 2.46 -11.26
CA ILE A 105 -4.49 2.44 -9.87
C ILE A 105 -5.14 3.76 -9.41
N LYS A 106 -4.60 4.90 -9.85
CA LYS A 106 -5.20 6.22 -9.60
C LYS A 106 -6.64 6.32 -10.11
N GLU A 107 -6.91 5.72 -11.27
CA GLU A 107 -8.24 5.70 -11.87
C GLU A 107 -9.19 4.79 -11.09
N TYR A 108 -8.73 3.61 -10.67
CA TYR A 108 -9.53 2.69 -9.84
C TYR A 108 -9.93 3.34 -8.52
N ILE A 109 -8.97 3.96 -7.82
CA ILE A 109 -9.21 4.66 -6.55
C ILE A 109 -10.18 5.83 -6.77
N ARG A 110 -9.96 6.65 -7.81
CA ARG A 110 -10.85 7.77 -8.15
C ARG A 110 -12.28 7.29 -8.42
N LYS A 111 -12.46 6.24 -9.21
CA LYS A 111 -13.80 5.72 -9.55
C LYS A 111 -14.52 5.16 -8.34
N HIS A 112 -13.81 4.47 -7.44
CA HIS A 112 -14.41 3.86 -6.26
C HIS A 112 -14.75 4.90 -5.19
N LEU A 113 -13.85 5.86 -4.94
CA LEU A 113 -14.02 6.84 -3.87
C LEU A 113 -14.67 8.16 -4.30
N GLY A 114 -14.69 8.47 -5.60
CA GLY A 114 -15.18 9.75 -6.12
C GLY A 114 -14.33 10.97 -5.73
N ILE A 115 -13.08 10.77 -5.30
CA ILE A 115 -12.18 11.85 -4.84
C ILE A 115 -11.29 12.40 -5.96
N ASP A 116 -10.80 13.63 -5.78
CA ASP A 116 -9.85 14.26 -6.70
C ASP A 116 -8.52 13.50 -6.75
N THR A 117 -7.92 13.36 -7.93
CA THR A 117 -6.64 12.64 -8.11
C THR A 117 -5.46 13.29 -7.37
N ARG A 118 -5.57 14.57 -7.01
CA ARG A 118 -4.61 15.30 -6.15
C ARG A 118 -4.60 14.80 -4.71
N ARG A 119 -5.68 14.17 -4.26
CA ARG A 119 -5.78 13.50 -2.95
C ARG A 119 -5.25 12.05 -2.98
N ILE A 120 -4.82 11.57 -4.14
CA ILE A 120 -4.27 10.22 -4.31
C ILE A 120 -2.74 10.30 -4.33
N LEU A 121 -2.13 9.82 -3.25
CA LEU A 121 -0.69 9.85 -3.00
C LEU A 121 -0.06 8.46 -3.16
N PHE A 122 1.26 8.44 -3.30
CA PHE A 122 2.05 7.21 -3.38
C PHE A 122 3.19 7.30 -2.37
N CYS A 123 3.44 6.22 -1.64
CA CYS A 123 4.63 6.07 -0.81
C CYS A 123 5.55 4.97 -1.36
N GLU A 124 6.73 4.82 -0.75
CA GLU A 124 7.67 3.75 -1.11
C GLU A 124 7.31 2.45 -0.39
N HIS A 125 7.48 1.33 -1.08
CA HIS A 125 7.08 0.01 -0.60
C HIS A 125 7.69 -0.36 0.75
N HIS A 126 9.01 -0.25 0.88
CA HIS A 126 9.67 -0.57 2.14
C HIS A 126 9.43 0.47 3.25
N VAL A 127 9.15 1.73 2.89
CA VAL A 127 8.73 2.74 3.86
C VAL A 127 7.35 2.39 4.42
N ALA A 128 6.43 1.88 3.59
CA ALA A 128 5.13 1.40 4.05
C ALA A 128 5.27 0.22 5.03
N HIS A 129 6.18 -0.74 4.76
CA HIS A 129 6.50 -1.83 5.69
C HIS A 129 7.13 -1.34 7.01
N ALA A 130 8.07 -0.41 6.92
CA ALA A 130 8.69 0.20 8.09
C ALA A 130 7.64 0.92 8.96
N ALA A 131 6.80 1.75 8.34
CA ALA A 131 5.76 2.52 9.01
C ALA A 131 4.71 1.62 9.69
N SER A 132 4.23 0.58 9.01
CA SER A 132 3.24 -0.34 9.59
C SER A 132 3.77 -1.12 10.78
N SER A 133 5.09 -1.34 10.86
CA SER A 133 5.73 -2.00 11.99
C SER A 133 6.03 -1.02 13.12
N PHE A 134 6.66 0.12 12.79
CA PHE A 134 7.09 1.11 13.77
C PHE A 134 5.92 1.80 14.46
N PHE A 135 4.92 2.25 13.70
CA PHE A 135 3.77 2.96 14.27
C PHE A 135 2.78 2.06 15.00
N CYS A 136 2.89 0.75 14.87
CA CYS A 136 2.18 -0.22 15.70
C CYS A 136 3.01 -0.67 16.92
N SER A 137 4.24 -0.18 17.05
CA SER A 137 5.14 -0.52 18.15
C SER A 137 5.03 0.51 19.28
N PRO A 138 5.38 0.14 20.54
CA PRO A 138 5.32 1.06 21.67
C PRO A 138 6.55 1.98 21.77
N PHE A 139 7.43 2.01 20.77
CA PHE A 139 8.71 2.71 20.83
C PHE A 139 8.62 4.12 20.24
N GLU A 140 9.19 5.10 20.95
CA GLU A 140 9.33 6.48 20.46
C GLU A 140 10.45 6.59 19.41
N GLU A 141 11.50 5.78 19.55
CA GLU A 141 12.60 5.66 18.59
C GLU A 141 13.00 4.20 18.42
N ALA A 142 13.28 3.78 17.19
CA ALA A 142 13.72 2.43 16.90
C ALA A 142 14.65 2.37 15.67
N ALA A 143 15.58 1.41 15.68
CA ALA A 143 16.19 0.94 14.44
C ALA A 143 15.17 0.07 13.69
N VAL A 144 15.02 0.30 12.39
CA VAL A 144 14.09 -0.45 11.53
C VAL A 144 14.86 -1.19 10.46
N LEU A 145 14.56 -2.47 10.30
CA LEU A 145 15.06 -3.34 9.25
C LEU A 145 13.87 -3.95 8.51
N THR A 146 13.73 -3.64 7.23
CA THR A 146 12.77 -4.27 6.34
C THR A 146 13.51 -5.27 5.46
N VAL A 147 13.04 -6.51 5.42
CA VAL A 147 13.55 -7.57 4.55
C VAL A 147 12.37 -8.16 3.79
N ASP A 148 12.42 -8.05 2.47
CA ASP A 148 11.35 -8.50 1.57
C ASP A 148 11.95 -9.16 0.32
N GLY A 149 11.12 -9.82 -0.48
CA GLY A 149 11.54 -10.35 -1.78
C GLY A 149 12.08 -9.25 -2.67
N VAL A 150 11.24 -8.25 -2.99
CA VAL A 150 11.66 -7.06 -3.74
C VAL A 150 10.62 -5.92 -3.67
N GLY A 151 11.06 -4.71 -3.31
CA GLY A 151 10.27 -3.48 -3.39
C GLY A 151 10.27 -2.87 -4.79
N GLU A 152 10.56 -1.58 -4.92
CA GLU A 152 10.77 -0.94 -6.23
C GLU A 152 12.14 -1.28 -6.83
N TRP A 153 13.20 -1.28 -6.02
CA TRP A 153 14.58 -1.63 -6.43
C TRP A 153 15.32 -2.47 -5.40
N THR A 154 15.07 -2.23 -4.12
CA THR A 154 15.76 -2.88 -3.01
C THR A 154 15.04 -4.16 -2.60
N SER A 155 15.75 -5.07 -1.93
CA SER A 155 15.19 -6.24 -1.22
C SER A 155 15.28 -6.09 0.30
N ALA A 156 16.14 -5.19 0.78
CA ALA A 156 16.22 -4.84 2.19
C ALA A 156 16.54 -3.36 2.36
N THR A 157 16.06 -2.78 3.46
CA THR A 157 16.37 -1.41 3.89
C THR A 157 16.59 -1.39 5.39
N CYS A 158 17.55 -0.58 5.85
CA CYS A 158 17.75 -0.31 7.27
C CYS A 158 17.79 1.19 7.52
N GLY A 159 17.36 1.62 8.70
CA GLY A 159 17.33 3.03 9.08
C GLY A 159 16.94 3.23 10.54
N SER A 160 16.81 4.50 10.92
CA SER A 160 16.22 4.90 12.20
C SER A 160 14.83 5.48 11.95
N ALA A 161 13.91 5.23 12.87
CA ALA A 161 12.59 5.81 12.90
C ALA A 161 12.36 6.49 14.25
N SER A 162 11.74 7.67 14.21
CA SER A 162 11.36 8.45 15.38
C SER A 162 9.90 8.88 15.22
N ALA A 163 9.16 8.81 16.31
CA ALA A 163 7.77 9.20 16.40
C ALA A 163 7.69 10.57 17.07
N ASP A 164 7.04 11.53 16.41
CA ASP A 164 6.74 12.84 16.99
C ASP A 164 5.21 13.00 16.98
N TRP A 165 4.57 12.54 18.05
CA TRP A 165 3.14 12.75 18.27
C TRP A 165 2.89 13.26 19.69
N ASP A 166 2.24 14.41 19.77
CA ASP A 166 1.98 15.19 20.99
C ASP A 166 0.92 14.58 21.93
N THR A 167 0.58 13.31 21.73
CA THR A 167 -0.39 12.59 22.56
C THR A 167 0.16 11.20 22.84
N GLY A 168 0.03 10.73 24.08
CA GLY A 168 0.46 9.40 24.54
C GLY A 168 -0.29 8.24 23.87
N GLY A 169 -0.24 8.19 22.54
CA GLY A 169 -0.89 7.27 21.63
C GLY A 169 -0.32 5.88 21.79
N ARG A 170 -0.74 5.22 22.86
CA ARG A 170 -0.78 3.77 22.90
C ARG A 170 -1.68 3.34 21.74
N THR A 171 -1.07 2.92 20.62
CA THR A 171 -1.74 2.06 19.67
C THR A 171 -2.09 0.76 20.40
N GLY A 172 -3.30 0.71 20.96
CA GLY A 172 -3.95 -0.42 21.62
C GLY A 172 -3.04 -1.50 22.22
N SER A 173 -2.80 -1.44 23.52
CA SER A 173 -2.49 -2.61 24.34
C SER A 173 -3.69 -2.93 25.23
N THR A 174 -4.10 -4.20 25.20
CA THR A 174 -5.19 -4.91 25.93
C THR A 174 -6.62 -4.68 25.46
#